data_AF-A0A6M7U575-F1
#
_entry.id   AF-A0A6M7U575-F1
#
_cell.length_a   1.000
_cell.length_b   1.000
_cell.length_c   1.000
_cell.angle_alpha   90.00
_cell.angle_beta   90.00
_cell.angle_gamma   90.00
#
_symmetry.space_group_name_H-M   'P 1'
#
loop_
_entity.id
_entity.type
_entity.pdbx_description
1 polymer ?
#
loop_
_entity_poly.entity_id
_entity_poly.type
_entity_poly.pdbx_seq_one_letter_code
_entity_poly.pdbx_strand_id
1 'polypeptide(L)'
;MQPDWYDAWRDEAFKQLTARNAMLAKEFRLGHWSRYDYDLTIGRLLFSQDGAVKVVAEIQIAGTTSARASNWLWAWANSNLPDRLLSDAKQVRSFGEMNSIDELAQSYVTDEDDQLEALGWELSAVMSRICNGLGIYRCPGSDGGGLYLMLKTIEWAR
;
A
#
# COMPACT_ATOMS: atom_id res chain seq x y z
N MET A 1 -5.89 -3.57 24.39
CA MET A 1 -6.66 -4.72 23.86
C MET A 1 -7.38 -4.21 22.64
N GLN A 2 -7.11 -4.83 21.50
CA GLN A 2 -7.70 -4.45 20.22
C GLN A 2 -9.21 -4.72 20.23
N PRO A 3 -10.02 -3.95 19.49
CA PRO A 3 -11.46 -4.17 19.47
C PRO A 3 -11.84 -5.51 18.81
N ASP A 4 -12.79 -6.24 19.39
CA ASP A 4 -13.25 -7.56 18.92
C ASP A 4 -13.77 -7.58 17.47
N TRP A 5 -14.16 -6.43 16.92
CA TRP A 5 -14.63 -6.31 15.53
C TRP A 5 -13.50 -6.22 14.51
N TYR A 6 -12.28 -5.90 14.95
CA TYR A 6 -11.22 -5.47 14.05
C TYR A 6 -10.75 -6.56 13.10
N ASP A 7 -10.57 -7.79 13.58
CA ASP A 7 -10.06 -8.88 12.75
C ASP A 7 -11.01 -9.18 11.57
N ALA A 8 -12.30 -9.32 11.85
CA ALA A 8 -13.31 -9.51 10.82
C ALA A 8 -13.40 -8.31 9.86
N TRP A 9 -13.16 -7.10 10.36
CA TRP A 9 -13.12 -5.89 9.55
C TRP A 9 -11.86 -5.84 8.66
N ARG A 10 -10.69 -6.29 9.14
CA ARG A 10 -9.46 -6.41 8.36
C ARG A 10 -9.58 -7.45 7.26
N ASP A 11 -10.15 -8.62 7.56
CA ASP A 11 -10.41 -9.67 6.58
C ASP A 11 -11.29 -9.18 5.43
N GLU A 12 -12.33 -8.43 5.76
CA GLU A 12 -13.21 -7.83 4.75
C GLU A 12 -12.48 -6.75 3.93
N ALA A 13 -11.58 -5.97 4.55
CA ALA A 13 -10.74 -5.02 3.83
C ALA A 13 -9.84 -5.74 2.81
N PHE A 14 -9.26 -6.88 3.19
CA PHE A 14 -8.42 -7.70 2.31
C PHE A 14 -9.20 -8.30 1.14
N LYS A 15 -10.43 -8.80 1.38
CA LYS A 15 -11.33 -9.27 0.31
C LYS A 15 -11.67 -8.15 -0.68
N GLN A 16 -12.00 -6.95 -0.18
CA GLN A 16 -12.28 -5.78 -1.01
C GLN A 16 -11.05 -5.37 -1.82
N LEU A 17 -9.87 -5.34 -1.22
CA LEU A 17 -8.63 -5.04 -1.93
C LEU A 17 -8.36 -6.06 -3.04
N THR A 18 -8.53 -7.35 -2.75
CA THR A 18 -8.33 -8.43 -3.74
C THR A 18 -9.23 -8.22 -4.96
N ALA A 19 -10.51 -7.92 -4.75
CA ALA A 19 -11.45 -7.64 -5.82
C ALA A 19 -11.07 -6.39 -6.63
N ARG A 20 -10.71 -5.30 -5.94
CA ARG A 20 -10.25 -4.04 -6.57
C ARG A 20 -9.00 -4.24 -7.41
N ASN A 21 -7.97 -4.90 -6.87
CA ASN A 21 -6.74 -5.20 -7.58
C ASN A 21 -6.98 -6.09 -8.80
N ALA A 22 -7.88 -7.08 -8.71
CA ALA A 22 -8.26 -7.91 -9.86
C ALA A 22 -8.95 -7.09 -10.97
N MET A 23 -9.82 -6.14 -10.61
CA MET A 23 -10.42 -5.21 -11.58
C MET A 23 -9.36 -4.35 -12.26
N LEU A 24 -8.44 -3.75 -11.49
CA LEU A 24 -7.35 -2.93 -12.04
C LEU A 24 -6.40 -3.73 -12.94
N ALA A 25 -6.08 -4.97 -12.55
CA ALA A 25 -5.29 -5.88 -13.38
C ALA A 25 -5.99 -6.18 -14.71
N LYS A 26 -7.31 -6.33 -14.71
CA LYS A 26 -8.09 -6.54 -15.94
C LYS A 26 -8.21 -5.27 -16.80
N GLU A 27 -8.53 -4.14 -16.19
CA GLU A 27 -8.85 -2.90 -16.91
C GLU A 27 -7.60 -2.19 -17.40
N PHE A 28 -6.56 -2.08 -16.55
CA PHE A 28 -5.32 -1.36 -16.84
C PHE A 28 -4.14 -2.28 -17.12
N ARG A 29 -4.38 -3.61 -17.20
CA ARG A 29 -3.34 -4.62 -17.48
C ARG A 29 -2.19 -4.59 -16.50
N LEU A 30 -2.45 -4.20 -15.24
CA LEU A 30 -1.42 -4.19 -14.21
C LEU A 30 -0.79 -5.58 -14.07
N GLY A 31 0.54 -5.61 -13.92
CA GLY A 31 1.34 -6.84 -13.92
C GLY A 31 1.76 -7.36 -15.30
N HIS A 32 1.23 -6.80 -16.40
CA HIS A 32 1.58 -7.22 -17.77
C HIS A 32 2.41 -6.19 -18.53
N TRP A 33 2.68 -5.03 -17.93
CA TRP A 33 3.56 -4.02 -18.50
C TRP A 33 5.02 -4.43 -18.35
N SER A 34 5.84 -4.18 -19.37
CA SER A 34 7.26 -4.57 -19.35
C SER A 34 8.09 -3.73 -18.38
N ARG A 35 7.60 -2.54 -18.03
CA ARG A 35 8.25 -1.64 -17.10
C ARG A 35 7.23 -0.86 -16.28
N TYR A 36 7.58 -0.61 -15.02
CA TYR A 36 6.95 0.42 -14.21
C TYR A 36 8.04 1.32 -13.61
N ASP A 37 7.71 2.58 -13.41
CA ASP A 37 8.55 3.57 -12.74
C ASP A 37 7.67 4.35 -11.76
N TYR A 38 8.15 4.59 -10.55
CA TYR A 38 7.48 5.49 -9.62
C TYR A 38 8.33 6.73 -9.40
N ASP A 39 7.67 7.87 -9.31
CA ASP A 39 8.27 9.14 -8.96
C ASP A 39 7.62 9.64 -7.67
N LEU A 40 8.36 9.51 -6.56
CA LEU A 40 7.89 9.96 -5.24
C LEU A 40 7.90 11.51 -5.12
N THR A 41 8.68 12.20 -5.96
CA THR A 41 8.76 13.66 -5.99
C THR A 41 7.54 14.31 -6.63
N ILE A 42 6.80 13.60 -7.48
CA ILE A 42 5.50 14.05 -8.02
C ILE A 42 4.31 13.14 -7.66
N GLY A 43 4.56 11.98 -7.05
CA GLY A 43 3.52 11.10 -6.51
C GLY A 43 2.83 10.31 -7.60
N ARG A 44 3.60 9.78 -8.54
CA ARG A 44 3.09 9.04 -9.69
C ARG A 44 3.70 7.65 -9.80
N LEU A 45 2.90 6.73 -10.30
CA LEU A 45 3.31 5.42 -10.77
C LEU A 45 2.96 5.32 -12.25
N LEU A 46 3.96 5.03 -13.06
CA LEU A 46 3.89 5.00 -14.52
C LEU A 46 4.13 3.57 -14.97
N PHE A 47 3.30 3.08 -15.87
CA PHE A 47 3.52 1.81 -16.54
C PHE A 47 3.77 2.04 -18.01
N SER A 48 4.81 1.38 -18.53
CA SER A 48 5.31 1.63 -19.89
C SER A 48 5.48 0.33 -20.67
N GLN A 49 5.37 0.46 -21.99
CA GLN A 49 5.70 -0.57 -22.96
C GLN A 49 6.39 0.07 -24.16
N ASP A 50 7.47 -0.54 -24.63
CA ASP A 50 8.26 -0.08 -25.79
C ASP A 50 8.67 1.40 -25.70
N GLY A 51 9.04 1.85 -24.49
CA GLY A 51 9.49 3.21 -24.22
C GLY A 51 8.36 4.26 -24.11
N ALA A 52 7.10 3.87 -24.27
CA ALA A 52 5.95 4.75 -24.14
C ALA A 52 5.15 4.47 -22.86
N VAL A 53 4.82 5.52 -22.10
CA VAL A 53 3.90 5.44 -20.96
C VAL A 53 2.51 5.07 -21.47
N LYS A 54 1.88 4.07 -20.82
CA LYS A 54 0.56 3.54 -21.16
C LYS A 54 -0.47 3.77 -20.07
N VAL A 55 -0.05 3.71 -18.81
CA VAL A 55 -0.94 3.92 -17.66
C VAL A 55 -0.24 4.83 -16.66
N VAL A 56 -1.00 5.77 -16.11
CA VAL A 56 -0.54 6.70 -15.07
C VAL A 56 -1.46 6.55 -13.87
N ALA A 57 -0.88 6.48 -12.68
CA ALA A 57 -1.60 6.47 -11.42
C ALA A 57 -1.02 7.49 -10.44
N GLU A 58 -1.87 8.18 -9.69
CA GLU A 58 -1.45 8.95 -8.52
C GLU A 58 -1.40 8.06 -7.30
N ILE A 59 -0.40 8.28 -6.44
CA ILE A 59 -0.11 7.37 -5.33
C ILE A 59 -0.07 8.06 -3.96
N GLN A 60 -0.31 7.26 -2.93
CA GLN A 60 0.12 7.48 -1.56
C GLN A 60 0.94 6.28 -1.11
N ILE A 61 1.89 6.48 -0.20
CA ILE A 61 2.72 5.38 0.28
C ILE A 61 2.05 4.78 1.51
N ALA A 62 1.80 3.47 1.50
CA ALA A 62 1.29 2.77 2.67
C ALA A 62 2.40 2.46 3.66
N GLY A 63 3.46 1.84 3.15
CA GLY A 63 4.60 1.47 3.96
C GLY A 63 5.50 0.49 3.24
N THR A 64 6.44 -0.05 4.00
CA THR A 64 7.44 -0.98 3.49
C THR A 64 7.58 -2.18 4.40
N THR A 65 7.69 -3.36 3.81
CA THR A 65 8.18 -4.54 4.54
C THR A 65 9.70 -4.63 4.46
N SER A 66 10.32 -5.10 5.55
CA SER A 66 11.76 -5.34 5.65
C SER A 66 12.03 -6.78 6.06
N ALA A 67 12.53 -7.61 5.14
CA ALA A 67 12.85 -9.01 5.46
C ALA A 67 13.99 -9.12 6.48
N ARG A 68 14.93 -8.16 6.48
CA ARG A 68 16.02 -8.12 7.44
C ARG A 68 15.53 -7.87 8.88
N ALA A 69 14.47 -7.08 9.03
CA ALA A 69 13.94 -6.70 10.33
C ALA A 69 12.65 -7.46 10.69
N SER A 70 12.20 -8.37 9.83
CA SER A 70 10.92 -9.10 9.93
C SER A 70 9.76 -8.20 10.37
N ASN A 71 9.60 -7.06 9.70
CA ASN A 71 8.57 -6.10 10.08
C ASN A 71 8.03 -5.28 8.91
N TRP A 72 6.85 -4.72 9.14
CA TRP A 72 6.28 -3.62 8.40
C TRP A 72 6.65 -2.28 9.06
N LEU A 73 6.98 -1.28 8.26
CA LEU A 73 7.12 0.11 8.65
C LEU A 73 6.07 0.96 7.92
N TRP A 74 5.22 1.64 8.67
CA TRP A 74 4.28 2.58 8.10
C TRP A 74 4.98 3.79 7.49
N ALA A 75 4.47 4.27 6.35
CA ALA A 75 5.06 5.40 5.65
C ALA A 75 5.10 6.69 6.48
N TRP A 76 4.07 6.93 7.30
CA TRP A 76 3.99 8.11 8.17
C TRP A 76 5.11 8.18 9.21
N ALA A 77 5.77 7.06 9.52
CA ALA A 77 6.88 6.97 10.46
C ALA A 77 8.25 7.16 9.79
N ASN A 78 8.30 7.25 8.45
CA ASN A 78 9.55 7.42 7.71
C ASN A 78 9.74 8.89 7.29
N SER A 79 10.60 9.61 8.03
CA SER A 79 10.90 11.03 7.80
C SER A 79 11.61 11.33 6.47
N ASN A 80 12.11 10.31 5.76
CA ASN A 80 12.76 10.50 4.47
C ASN A 80 11.76 10.53 3.30
N LEU A 81 10.48 10.24 3.55
CA LEU A 81 9.45 10.25 2.52
C LEU A 81 8.82 11.64 2.38
N PRO A 82 8.45 12.07 1.16
CA PRO A 82 7.79 13.35 0.95
C PRO A 82 6.43 13.41 1.65
N ASP A 83 6.22 14.42 2.51
CA ASP A 83 5.02 14.57 3.34
C ASP A 83 3.68 14.46 2.58
N ARG A 84 3.66 14.96 1.34
CA ARG A 84 2.48 14.91 0.45
C ARG A 84 2.04 13.49 0.05
N LEU A 85 2.91 12.49 0.24
CA LEU A 85 2.61 11.07 0.00
C LEU A 85 2.22 10.31 1.26
N LEU A 86 2.15 11.00 2.40
CA LEU A 86 1.92 10.43 3.72
C LEU A 86 0.54 10.78 4.28
N SER A 87 -0.27 11.57 3.57
CA SER A 87 -1.57 12.05 4.06
C SER A 87 -2.47 10.89 4.49
N ASP A 88 -2.59 9.90 3.62
CA ASP A 88 -3.48 8.76 3.86
C ASP A 88 -2.89 7.81 4.92
N ALA A 89 -1.57 7.65 4.96
CA ALA A 89 -0.91 6.90 6.04
C ALA A 89 -1.12 7.57 7.42
N LYS A 90 -1.06 8.91 7.50
CA LYS A 90 -1.37 9.67 8.72
C LYS A 90 -2.84 9.51 9.13
N GLN A 91 -3.76 9.38 8.17
CA GLN A 91 -5.17 9.07 8.45
C GLN A 91 -5.34 7.67 9.06
N VAL A 92 -4.59 6.67 8.55
CA VAL A 92 -4.59 5.32 9.15
C VAL A 92 -4.10 5.36 10.59
N ARG A 93 -3.01 6.10 10.87
CA ARG A 93 -2.53 6.29 12.24
C ARG A 93 -3.61 6.89 13.15
N SER A 94 -4.26 7.95 12.69
CA SER A 94 -5.32 8.62 13.45
C SER A 94 -6.48 7.65 13.73
N PHE A 95 -6.87 6.83 12.75
CA PHE A 95 -7.87 5.79 12.93
C PHE A 95 -7.44 4.74 13.96
N GLY A 96 -6.17 4.31 13.92
CA GLY A 96 -5.59 3.38 14.90
C GLY A 96 -5.64 3.92 16.32
N GLU A 97 -5.20 5.17 16.51
CA GLU A 97 -5.21 5.86 17.80
C GLU A 97 -6.64 6.00 18.35
N MET A 98 -7.60 6.40 17.52
CA MET A 98 -9.01 6.59 17.91
C MET A 98 -9.70 5.29 18.34
N ASN A 99 -9.29 4.15 17.77
CA ASN A 99 -9.91 2.85 18.02
C ASN A 99 -9.05 1.92 18.90
N SER A 100 -7.91 2.40 19.41
CA SER A 100 -6.95 1.59 20.20
C SER A 100 -6.46 0.34 19.44
N ILE A 101 -6.07 0.52 18.18
CA ILE A 101 -5.52 -0.52 17.31
C ILE A 101 -4.02 -0.28 17.12
N ASP A 102 -3.21 -1.03 17.87
CA ASP A 102 -1.76 -0.81 17.93
C ASP A 102 -1.07 -1.02 16.57
N GLU A 103 -1.48 -2.01 15.77
CA GLU A 103 -0.87 -2.27 14.45
C GLU A 103 -1.04 -1.11 13.45
N LEU A 104 -1.99 -0.20 13.68
CA LEU A 104 -2.21 0.99 12.86
C LEU A 104 -1.60 2.25 13.48
N ALA A 105 -1.50 2.30 14.82
CA ALA A 105 -1.01 3.45 15.57
C ALA A 105 0.51 3.43 15.80
N GLN A 106 1.13 2.24 15.86
CA GLN A 106 2.56 2.07 16.05
C GLN A 106 3.32 2.18 14.72
N SER A 107 4.56 2.66 14.78
CA SER A 107 5.39 2.83 13.58
C SER A 107 5.72 1.51 12.89
N TYR A 108 5.92 0.46 13.68
CA TYR A 108 6.32 -0.86 13.22
C TYR A 108 5.29 -1.90 13.63
N VAL A 109 5.12 -2.91 12.77
CA VAL A 109 4.40 -4.15 13.08
C VAL A 109 5.33 -5.31 12.79
N THR A 110 5.64 -6.10 13.81
CA THR A 110 6.49 -7.28 13.68
C THR A 110 5.72 -8.39 12.97
N ASP A 111 6.40 -9.09 12.06
CA ASP A 111 5.91 -10.33 11.48
C ASP A 111 6.26 -11.48 12.42
N GLU A 112 5.27 -11.98 13.16
CA GLU A 112 5.45 -13.06 14.15
C GLU A 112 5.35 -14.46 13.54
N ASP A 113 4.71 -14.58 12.37
CA ASP A 113 4.35 -15.85 11.74
C ASP A 113 5.21 -16.19 10.50
N ASP A 114 6.30 -15.45 10.27
CA ASP A 114 7.12 -15.53 9.04
C ASP A 114 6.30 -15.34 7.74
N GLN A 115 5.25 -14.50 7.79
CA GLN A 115 4.33 -14.19 6.69
C GLN A 115 4.40 -12.70 6.26
N LEU A 116 5.61 -12.16 6.19
CA LEU A 116 5.87 -10.73 5.94
C LEU A 116 5.14 -10.14 4.73
N GLU A 117 5.05 -10.88 3.63
CA GLU A 117 4.32 -10.39 2.45
C GLU A 117 2.81 -10.29 2.72
N ALA A 118 2.23 -11.27 3.42
CA ALA A 118 0.83 -11.25 3.81
C ALA A 118 0.55 -10.06 4.75
N LEU A 119 1.41 -9.84 5.75
CA LEU A 119 1.33 -8.68 6.65
C LEU A 119 1.28 -7.36 5.87
N GLY A 120 2.17 -7.20 4.88
CA GLY A 120 2.18 -5.99 4.04
C GLY A 120 0.91 -5.81 3.21
N TRP A 121 0.34 -6.89 2.68
CA TRP A 121 -0.93 -6.83 1.95
C TRP A 121 -2.13 -6.53 2.87
N GLU A 122 -2.17 -7.11 4.07
CA GLU A 122 -3.23 -6.87 5.04
C GLU A 122 -3.26 -5.42 5.53
N LEU A 123 -2.12 -4.88 5.96
CA LEU A 123 -2.03 -3.50 6.45
C LEU A 123 -2.30 -2.49 5.33
N SER A 124 -1.83 -2.75 4.11
CA SER A 124 -2.15 -1.90 2.95
C SER A 124 -3.62 -2.02 2.53
N ALA A 125 -4.28 -3.18 2.72
CA ALA A 125 -5.73 -3.32 2.52
C ALA A 125 -6.54 -2.47 3.51
N VAL A 126 -6.13 -2.44 4.78
CA VAL A 126 -6.72 -1.57 5.80
C VAL A 126 -6.62 -0.11 5.39
N MET A 127 -5.44 0.34 4.93
CA MET A 127 -5.26 1.70 4.43
C MET A 127 -6.18 2.00 3.23
N SER A 128 -6.23 1.09 2.25
CA SER A 128 -7.11 1.21 1.07
C SER A 128 -8.59 1.33 1.46
N ARG A 129 -9.02 0.63 2.51
CA ARG A 129 -10.39 0.73 3.03
C ARG A 129 -10.65 2.06 3.72
N ILE A 130 -9.76 2.51 4.60
CA ILE A 130 -9.91 3.77 5.36
C ILE A 130 -9.92 4.97 4.41
N CYS A 131 -9.03 4.96 3.41
CA CYS A 131 -8.74 6.12 2.58
C CYS A 131 -9.41 6.06 1.20
N ASN A 132 -10.33 5.11 1.01
CA ASN A 132 -11.03 4.84 -0.25
C ASN A 132 -10.07 4.71 -1.45
N GLY A 133 -8.98 3.96 -1.28
CA GLY A 133 -8.01 3.67 -2.34
C GLY A 133 -8.59 2.77 -3.43
N LEU A 134 -8.18 3.00 -4.68
CA LEU A 134 -8.61 2.19 -5.82
C LEU A 134 -7.95 0.82 -5.86
N GLY A 135 -6.78 0.68 -5.23
CA GLY A 135 -6.02 -0.56 -5.17
C GLY A 135 -4.64 -0.33 -4.53
N ILE A 136 -3.88 -1.41 -4.38
CA ILE A 136 -2.50 -1.39 -3.90
C ILE A 136 -1.60 -2.02 -4.95
N TYR A 137 -0.50 -1.34 -5.27
CA TYR A 137 0.58 -1.88 -6.08
C TYR A 137 1.81 -2.13 -5.22
N ARG A 138 2.36 -3.35 -5.28
CA ARG A 138 3.57 -3.74 -4.55
C ARG A 138 4.78 -3.66 -5.47
N CYS A 139 5.76 -2.84 -5.11
CA CYS A 139 7.06 -2.79 -5.74
C CYS A 139 8.05 -3.66 -4.94
N PRO A 140 8.65 -4.72 -5.51
CA PRO A 140 9.66 -5.51 -4.82
C PRO A 140 10.87 -4.66 -4.41
N GLY A 141 11.33 -4.83 -3.18
CA GLY A 141 12.56 -4.24 -2.66
C GLY A 141 13.79 -5.13 -2.93
N SER A 142 14.99 -4.59 -2.73
CA SER A 142 16.26 -5.30 -2.97
C SER A 142 16.48 -6.52 -2.07
N ASP A 143 15.88 -6.53 -0.87
CA ASP A 143 16.20 -7.48 0.19
C ASP A 143 15.02 -8.42 0.51
N GLY A 144 14.11 -8.67 -0.44
CA GLY A 144 12.90 -9.47 -0.21
C GLY A 144 11.75 -8.71 0.49
N GLY A 145 12.01 -7.48 0.93
CA GLY A 145 10.98 -6.52 1.33
C GLY A 145 10.15 -6.01 0.15
N GLY A 146 9.24 -5.09 0.41
CA GLY A 146 8.40 -4.48 -0.62
C GLY A 146 7.88 -3.11 -0.22
N LEU A 147 7.76 -2.22 -1.20
CA LEU A 147 7.11 -0.92 -1.06
C LEU A 147 5.66 -1.05 -1.53
N TYR A 148 4.72 -0.62 -0.71
CA TYR A 148 3.30 -0.74 -1.00
C TYR A 148 2.74 0.65 -1.29
N LEU A 149 2.22 0.82 -2.51
CA LEU A 149 1.72 2.08 -3.03
C LEU A 149 0.21 1.99 -3.20
N MET A 150 -0.53 2.86 -2.54
CA MET A 150 -1.97 2.97 -2.72
C MET A 150 -2.28 3.85 -3.92
N LEU A 151 -3.12 3.36 -4.82
CA LEU A 151 -3.53 4.07 -6.02
C LEU A 151 -4.74 4.95 -5.70
N LYS A 152 -4.59 6.28 -5.85
CA LYS A 152 -5.67 7.27 -5.68
C LYS A 152 -6.49 7.45 -6.95
N THR A 153 -5.79 7.50 -8.07
CA THR A 153 -6.34 7.61 -9.41
C THR A 153 -5.55 6.68 -10.32
N ILE A 154 -6.16 6.27 -11.43
CA ILE A 154 -5.50 5.47 -12.46
C ILE A 154 -6.20 5.74 -13.79
N GLU A 155 -5.41 6.01 -14.82
CA GLU A 155 -5.91 6.32 -16.16
C GLU A 155 -4.95 5.83 -17.24
N TRP A 156 -5.50 5.62 -18.44
CA TRP A 156 -4.70 5.41 -19.63
C TRP A 156 -3.97 6.71 -20.00
N ALA A 157 -2.69 6.61 -20.33
CA ALA A 157 -1.93 7.74 -20.85
C ALA A 157 -2.53 8.20 -22.18
N ARG A 158 -2.66 9.52 -22.34
CA ARG A 158 -3.17 10.16 -23.56
C ARG A 158 -2.10 10.27 -24.63
#